data_AF-A0A519WQ79-F1
#
_entry.id   AF-A0A519WQ79-F1
#
_cell.length_a   1.000
_cell.length_b   1.000
_cell.length_c   1.000
_cell.angle_alpha   90.00
_cell.angle_beta   90.00
_cell.angle_gamma   90.00
#
_symmetry.space_group_name_H-M   'P 1'
#
loop_
_entity.id
_entity.type
_entity.pdbx_description
1 polymer ?
#
loop_
_entity_poly.entity_id
_entity_poly.type
_entity_poly.pdbx_seq_one_letter_code
_entity_poly.pdbx_strand_id
1 'polypeptide(L)'
;MKLFQPLLYLFLFSTQVVLAQNKPMKFLSYNILEGMKLDTVINKPAFAAWLKTQDADVLALQEVTGFTQSSLEKLALSYGHPYAVLLIEGEKFPVAITSKYPITNVKKITDNMDRGFILAEIIGFQIAVLHFTPFDYRKRRQEVALLLAEIKAKAVNKNWVMMGDFNTVSPLDSSAYTDGKLIANYIAYEKKYAPILKLVNGKIDYTVIQDILDYKFVDALKLKHQDFIKT
;
A
#
# COMPACT_ATOMS: atom_id res chain seq x y z
N MET A 1 13.04 -77.56 -4.30
CA MET A 1 13.09 -76.36 -5.17
C MET A 1 11.82 -75.55 -4.91
N LYS A 2 11.89 -74.49 -4.09
CA LYS A 2 10.73 -73.66 -3.74
C LYS A 2 10.75 -72.41 -4.62
N LEU A 3 9.76 -72.24 -5.50
CA LEU A 3 9.58 -71.00 -6.26
C LEU A 3 9.09 -69.90 -5.30
N PHE A 4 9.85 -68.82 -5.20
CA PHE A 4 9.42 -67.56 -4.59
C PHE A 4 8.80 -66.68 -5.69
N GLN A 5 7.56 -66.24 -5.49
CA GLN A 5 6.88 -65.32 -6.38
C GLN A 5 6.86 -63.94 -5.71
N PRO A 6 7.38 -62.87 -6.36
CA PRO A 6 7.36 -61.54 -5.75
C PRO A 6 5.97 -60.91 -5.95
N LEU A 7 5.33 -60.53 -4.84
CA LEU A 7 4.12 -59.73 -4.84
C LEU A 7 4.52 -58.26 -5.11
N LEU A 8 4.15 -57.74 -6.28
CA LEU A 8 4.40 -56.37 -6.68
C LEU A 8 3.37 -55.44 -6.00
N TYR A 9 3.77 -54.69 -4.98
CA TYR A 9 2.93 -53.66 -4.38
C TYR A 9 2.94 -52.41 -5.27
N LEU A 10 1.83 -52.18 -5.98
CA LEU A 10 1.60 -50.98 -6.78
C LEU A 10 1.16 -49.84 -5.83
N PHE A 11 2.08 -48.93 -5.50
CA PHE A 11 1.74 -47.68 -4.81
C PHE A 11 1.07 -46.73 -5.81
N LEU A 12 -0.25 -46.58 -5.69
CA LEU A 12 -1.01 -45.53 -6.37
C LEU A 12 -0.69 -44.18 -5.71
N PHE A 13 0.27 -43.44 -6.29
CA PHE A 13 0.39 -42.01 -6.03
C PHE A 13 -0.84 -41.31 -6.59
N SER A 14 -1.78 -40.95 -5.73
CA SER A 14 -2.83 -39.99 -6.09
C SER A 14 -2.15 -38.64 -6.28
N THR A 15 -1.90 -38.27 -7.54
CA THR A 15 -1.58 -36.89 -7.88
C THR A 15 -2.83 -36.08 -7.61
N GLN A 16 -2.91 -35.46 -6.43
CA GLN A 16 -3.84 -34.35 -6.25
C GLN A 16 -3.38 -33.26 -7.20
N VAL A 17 -4.03 -33.19 -8.36
CA VAL A 17 -3.98 -32.00 -9.22
C VAL A 17 -4.59 -30.90 -8.39
N VAL A 18 -3.74 -30.12 -7.72
CA VAL A 18 -4.13 -28.85 -7.12
C VAL A 18 -4.59 -28.00 -8.29
N LEU A 19 -5.91 -27.91 -8.47
CA LEU A 19 -6.48 -26.86 -9.29
C LEU A 19 -6.09 -25.56 -8.60
N ALA A 20 -5.05 -24.90 -9.11
CA ALA A 20 -4.71 -23.54 -8.69
C ALA A 20 -5.98 -22.71 -8.88
N GLN A 21 -6.62 -22.32 -7.79
CA GLN A 21 -7.71 -21.36 -7.84
C GLN A 21 -7.13 -20.09 -8.44
N ASN A 22 -7.50 -19.78 -9.68
CA ASN A 22 -7.25 -18.49 -10.33
C ASN A 22 -8.10 -17.39 -9.67
N LYS A 23 -8.16 -17.33 -8.33
CA LYS A 23 -8.79 -16.23 -7.62
C LYS A 23 -7.86 -15.02 -7.78
N PRO A 24 -8.33 -13.90 -8.37
CA PRO A 24 -7.52 -12.69 -8.43
C PRO A 24 -7.23 -12.18 -7.02
N MET A 25 -5.98 -11.79 -6.77
CA MET A 25 -5.56 -11.18 -5.51
C MET A 25 -6.26 -9.83 -5.31
N LYS A 26 -6.87 -9.62 -4.14
CA LYS A 26 -7.52 -8.37 -3.76
C LYS A 26 -6.62 -7.54 -2.86
N PHE A 27 -6.20 -6.38 -3.35
CA PHE A 27 -5.46 -5.38 -2.60
C PHE A 27 -6.41 -4.26 -2.16
N LEU A 28 -6.29 -3.80 -0.91
CA LEU A 28 -7.01 -2.64 -0.38
C LEU A 28 -6.02 -1.66 0.24
N SER A 29 -6.12 -0.37 -0.10
CA SER A 29 -5.40 0.70 0.59
C SER A 29 -6.39 1.60 1.29
N TYR A 30 -6.12 1.96 2.54
CA TYR A 30 -7.03 2.80 3.32
C TYR A 30 -6.27 3.63 4.36
N ASN A 31 -6.38 4.96 4.23
CA ASN A 31 -5.90 5.88 5.26
C ASN A 31 -6.96 5.93 6.38
N ILE A 32 -6.58 5.53 7.59
CA ILE A 32 -7.49 5.38 8.73
C ILE A 32 -7.52 6.59 9.64
N LEU A 33 -6.92 7.72 9.25
CA LEU A 33 -6.92 8.99 9.97
C LEU A 33 -6.58 8.85 11.47
N GLU A 34 -5.29 9.02 11.80
CA GLU A 34 -4.77 8.91 13.16
C GLU A 34 -5.30 7.67 13.92
N GLY A 35 -5.27 6.50 13.28
CA GLY A 35 -5.57 5.21 13.90
C GLY A 35 -7.05 5.00 14.24
N MET A 36 -7.92 5.78 13.59
CA MET A 36 -9.32 6.03 13.90
C MET A 36 -9.51 6.91 15.14
N LYS A 37 -8.99 8.15 15.05
CA LYS A 37 -9.01 9.22 16.08
C LYS A 37 -10.22 9.28 17.02
N LEU A 38 -11.41 9.06 16.48
CA LEU A 38 -12.68 9.17 17.22
C LEU A 38 -13.20 7.83 17.75
N ASP A 39 -12.76 6.71 17.17
CA ASP A 39 -13.09 5.38 17.68
C ASP A 39 -12.12 5.06 18.82
N THR A 40 -12.54 5.17 20.07
CA THR A 40 -11.70 4.86 21.23
C THR A 40 -11.87 3.42 21.72
N VAL A 41 -12.68 2.60 21.03
CA VAL A 41 -12.99 1.23 21.45
C VAL A 41 -11.77 0.34 21.25
N ILE A 42 -11.43 -0.44 22.28
CA ILE A 42 -10.33 -1.40 22.23
C ILE A 42 -10.56 -2.39 21.07
N ASN A 43 -9.51 -2.64 20.28
CA ASN A 43 -9.52 -3.52 19.11
C ASN A 43 -10.45 -3.13 17.96
N LYS A 44 -11.05 -1.94 17.97
CA LYS A 44 -11.80 -1.35 16.83
C LYS A 44 -12.79 -2.33 16.17
N PRO A 45 -13.72 -2.98 16.90
CA PRO A 45 -14.50 -4.11 16.40
C PRO A 45 -15.40 -3.77 15.20
N ALA A 46 -15.94 -2.55 15.13
CA ALA A 46 -16.74 -2.11 13.98
C ALA A 46 -15.88 -2.00 12.71
N PHE A 47 -14.66 -1.45 12.84
CA PHE A 47 -13.70 -1.38 11.75
C PHE A 47 -13.25 -2.77 11.29
N ALA A 48 -12.95 -3.67 12.23
CA ALA A 48 -12.61 -5.06 11.93
C ALA A 48 -13.75 -5.80 11.20
N ALA A 49 -15.00 -5.62 11.65
CA ALA A 49 -16.17 -6.21 11.00
C ALA A 49 -16.33 -5.69 9.57
N TRP A 50 -16.15 -4.39 9.35
CA TRP A 50 -16.17 -3.81 8.00
C TRP A 50 -15.03 -4.35 7.12
N LEU A 51 -13.80 -4.43 7.63
CA LEU A 51 -12.68 -5.01 6.88
C LEU A 51 -12.93 -6.47 6.48
N LYS A 52 -13.60 -7.25 7.35
CA LYS A 52 -13.98 -8.63 7.05
C LYS A 52 -14.96 -8.71 5.87
N THR A 53 -15.87 -7.73 5.69
CA THR A 53 -16.75 -7.69 4.50
C THR A 53 -16.02 -7.25 3.24
N GLN A 54 -14.91 -6.51 3.37
CA GLN A 54 -14.05 -6.20 2.23
C GLN A 54 -13.27 -7.42 1.75
N ASP A 55 -12.96 -8.40 2.61
CA ASP A 55 -12.27 -9.64 2.27
C ASP A 55 -11.00 -9.43 1.42
N ALA A 56 -10.23 -8.37 1.71
CA ALA A 56 -8.95 -8.13 1.04
C ALA A 56 -7.96 -9.27 1.35
N ASP A 57 -7.02 -9.54 0.45
CA ASP A 57 -5.95 -10.51 0.69
C ASP A 57 -4.69 -9.83 1.25
N VAL A 58 -4.49 -8.57 0.86
CA VAL A 58 -3.44 -7.67 1.36
C VAL A 58 -4.08 -6.30 1.61
N LEU A 59 -3.82 -5.75 2.79
CA LEU A 59 -4.33 -4.46 3.23
C LEU A 59 -3.16 -3.53 3.59
N ALA A 60 -3.11 -2.38 2.94
CA ALA A 60 -2.23 -1.27 3.26
C ALA A 60 -2.99 -0.23 4.08
N LEU A 61 -2.51 0.09 5.27
CA LEU A 61 -3.08 1.10 6.15
C LEU A 61 -2.14 2.30 6.23
N GLN A 62 -2.69 3.50 6.12
CA GLN A 62 -1.98 4.75 6.40
C GLN A 62 -2.52 5.39 7.68
N GLU A 63 -1.68 6.19 8.34
CA GLU A 63 -1.99 6.86 9.60
C GLU A 63 -2.41 5.90 10.70
N VAL A 64 -1.70 4.78 10.89
CA VAL A 64 -1.94 3.86 12.01
C VAL A 64 -1.34 4.40 13.33
N THR A 65 -1.49 5.70 13.57
CA THR A 65 -1.02 6.40 14.78
C THR A 65 -1.56 5.73 16.04
N GLY A 66 -0.69 5.57 17.05
CA GLY A 66 -1.05 4.98 18.34
C GLY A 66 -1.14 3.45 18.36
N PHE A 67 -0.96 2.78 17.22
CA PHE A 67 -0.79 1.32 17.21
C PHE A 67 0.62 0.93 17.64
N THR A 68 0.71 -0.18 18.38
CA THR A 68 1.93 -0.97 18.54
C THR A 68 1.89 -2.12 17.54
N GLN A 69 3.03 -2.77 17.30
CA GLN A 69 3.06 -3.99 16.47
C GLN A 69 2.07 -5.03 17.01
N SER A 70 2.01 -5.21 18.34
CA SER A 70 1.09 -6.18 18.96
C SER A 70 -0.39 -5.78 18.84
N SER A 71 -0.74 -4.50 18.99
CA SER A 71 -2.15 -4.08 18.83
C SER A 71 -2.60 -4.16 17.37
N LEU A 72 -1.70 -3.88 16.43
CA LEU A 72 -1.93 -4.08 15.00
C LEU A 72 -2.15 -5.56 14.67
N GLU A 73 -1.32 -6.46 15.18
CA GLU A 73 -1.47 -7.91 14.98
C GLU A 73 -2.81 -8.43 15.52
N LYS A 74 -3.21 -7.99 16.72
CA LYS A 74 -4.52 -8.35 17.30
C LYS A 74 -5.68 -7.87 16.44
N LEU A 75 -5.62 -6.60 15.99
CA LEU A 75 -6.61 -6.05 15.08
C LEU A 75 -6.63 -6.83 13.76
N ALA A 76 -5.47 -7.11 13.17
CA ALA A 76 -5.32 -7.84 11.91
C ALA A 76 -5.93 -9.25 11.97
N LEU A 77 -5.62 -9.98 13.05
CA LEU A 77 -6.14 -11.32 13.26
C LEU A 77 -7.68 -11.33 13.34
N SER A 78 -8.29 -10.29 13.93
CA SER A 78 -9.74 -10.19 14.09
C SER A 78 -10.53 -10.12 12.77
N TYR A 79 -9.90 -9.66 11.69
CA TYR A 79 -10.48 -9.66 10.33
C TYR A 79 -9.83 -10.71 9.41
N GLY A 80 -9.06 -11.65 9.95
CA GLY A 80 -8.55 -12.81 9.21
C GLY A 80 -7.18 -12.62 8.55
N HIS A 81 -6.40 -11.61 8.96
CA HIS A 81 -5.03 -11.41 8.49
C HIS A 81 -4.04 -11.84 9.59
N PRO A 82 -3.47 -13.06 9.52
CA PRO A 82 -2.53 -13.55 10.53
C PRO A 82 -1.14 -12.90 10.45
N TYR A 83 -0.83 -12.15 9.39
CA TYR A 83 0.45 -11.46 9.22
C TYR A 83 0.24 -9.95 9.22
N ALA A 84 1.05 -9.23 10.00
CA ALA A 84 1.01 -7.78 10.08
C ALA A 84 2.42 -7.21 10.27
N VAL A 85 2.68 -6.07 9.65
CA VAL A 85 3.92 -5.31 9.81
C VAL A 85 3.58 -3.83 9.94
N LEU A 86 3.95 -3.25 11.07
CA LEU A 86 3.90 -1.81 11.33
C LEU A 86 5.24 -1.17 10.94
N LEU A 87 5.23 -0.01 10.28
CA LEU A 87 6.46 0.69 9.92
C LEU A 87 7.26 1.08 11.17
N ILE A 88 6.62 1.85 12.06
CA ILE A 88 7.19 2.36 13.30
C ILE A 88 6.05 2.64 14.29
N GLU A 89 6.32 2.49 15.57
CA GLU A 89 5.38 2.84 16.64
C GLU A 89 5.40 4.34 16.94
N GLY A 90 4.28 4.90 17.42
CA GLY A 90 4.17 6.29 17.84
C GLY A 90 3.34 7.17 16.90
N GLU A 91 3.58 8.48 16.97
CA GLU A 91 2.70 9.52 16.38
C GLU A 91 3.14 10.03 15.00
N LYS A 92 4.04 9.32 14.31
CA LYS A 92 4.59 9.73 12.99
C LYS A 92 3.66 9.44 11.80
N PHE A 93 2.34 9.36 12.01
CA PHE A 93 1.37 8.95 10.99
C PHE A 93 1.82 7.72 10.17
N PRO A 94 2.29 6.65 10.85
CA PRO A 94 2.98 5.54 10.20
C PRO A 94 2.06 4.76 9.26
N VAL A 95 2.66 3.93 8.42
CA VAL A 95 1.94 2.96 7.61
C VAL A 95 2.05 1.56 8.20
N ALA A 96 1.11 0.69 7.84
CA ALA A 96 1.16 -0.73 8.11
C ALA A 96 0.71 -1.54 6.89
N ILE A 97 1.13 -2.80 6.85
CA ILE A 97 0.64 -3.80 5.91
C ILE A 97 0.18 -5.03 6.68
N THR A 98 -0.99 -5.55 6.34
CA THR A 98 -1.50 -6.81 6.88
C THR A 98 -1.92 -7.73 5.74
N SER A 99 -1.83 -9.05 5.95
CA SER A 99 -2.14 -10.01 4.89
C SER A 99 -2.63 -11.36 5.43
N LYS A 100 -3.42 -12.05 4.60
CA LYS A 100 -3.75 -13.47 4.72
C LYS A 100 -2.53 -14.39 4.55
N TYR A 101 -1.44 -13.89 3.96
CA TYR A 101 -0.28 -14.66 3.55
C TYR A 101 1.02 -14.12 4.15
N PRO A 102 2.09 -14.93 4.26
CA PRO A 102 3.35 -14.50 4.86
C PRO A 102 3.91 -13.23 4.22
N ILE A 103 4.30 -12.28 5.06
CA ILE A 103 4.96 -11.04 4.67
C ILE A 103 6.47 -11.25 4.85
N THR A 104 7.21 -11.27 3.75
CA THR A 104 8.64 -11.58 3.72
C THR A 104 9.45 -10.43 3.13
N ASN A 105 10.79 -10.48 3.22
CA ASN A 105 11.70 -9.50 2.62
C ASN A 105 11.38 -8.03 2.97
N VAL A 106 10.92 -7.83 4.20
CA VAL A 106 10.48 -6.54 4.74
C VAL A 106 11.64 -5.56 4.84
N LYS A 107 11.47 -4.38 4.25
CA LYS A 107 12.33 -3.22 4.44
C LYS A 107 11.47 -2.04 4.88
N LYS A 108 11.81 -1.47 6.04
CA LYS A 108 11.14 -0.31 6.65
C LYS A 108 12.02 0.91 6.41
N ILE A 109 11.49 1.94 5.74
CA ILE A 109 12.26 3.12 5.36
C ILE A 109 11.62 4.36 5.97
N THR A 110 12.32 4.95 6.93
CA THR A 110 11.93 6.17 7.65
C THR A 110 12.90 7.32 7.45
N ASP A 111 14.13 7.01 7.06
CA ASP A 111 15.19 8.01 6.87
C ASP A 111 14.93 8.81 5.61
N ASN A 112 15.14 10.12 5.68
CA ASN A 112 14.82 11.07 4.62
C ASN A 112 13.35 11.04 4.18
N MET A 113 12.44 10.57 5.04
CA MET A 113 10.99 10.53 4.82
C MET A 113 10.23 11.22 5.95
N ASP A 114 9.15 11.93 5.61
CA ASP A 114 8.24 12.57 6.55
C ASP A 114 7.45 11.52 7.36
N ARG A 115 6.91 10.49 6.70
CA ARG A 115 6.19 9.36 7.36
C ARG A 115 6.84 8.01 7.08
N GLY A 116 7.31 7.80 5.86
CA GLY A 116 8.05 6.60 5.44
C GLY A 116 7.21 5.60 4.66
N PHE A 117 7.83 4.46 4.31
CA PHE A 117 7.17 3.39 3.55
C PHE A 117 7.74 2.01 3.91
N ILE A 118 6.95 0.97 3.61
CA ILE A 118 7.32 -0.43 3.75
C ILE A 118 7.46 -1.04 2.35
N LEU A 119 8.57 -1.74 2.12
CA LEU A 119 8.70 -2.67 1.00
C LEU A 119 8.61 -4.10 1.54
N ALA A 120 7.83 -4.97 0.90
CA ALA A 120 7.68 -6.36 1.30
C ALA A 120 7.47 -7.28 0.09
N GLU A 121 7.46 -8.59 0.34
CA GLU A 121 7.10 -9.61 -0.63
C GLU A 121 5.99 -10.51 -0.07
N ILE A 122 4.93 -10.71 -0.86
CA ILE A 122 3.76 -11.51 -0.51
C ILE A 122 3.35 -12.32 -1.75
N ILE A 123 3.45 -13.65 -1.68
CA ILE A 123 3.15 -14.59 -2.79
C ILE A 123 3.72 -14.09 -4.14
N GLY A 124 5.02 -13.80 -4.17
CA GLY A 124 5.72 -13.37 -5.38
C GLY A 124 5.41 -11.94 -5.86
N PHE A 125 4.49 -11.21 -5.22
CA PHE A 125 4.31 -9.78 -5.44
C PHE A 125 5.28 -8.97 -4.59
N GLN A 126 5.90 -7.96 -5.19
CA GLN A 126 6.62 -6.93 -4.47
C GLN A 126 5.66 -5.81 -4.09
N ILE A 127 5.52 -5.52 -2.80
CA ILE A 127 4.57 -4.53 -2.32
C ILE A 127 5.33 -3.31 -1.82
N ALA A 128 4.88 -2.11 -2.20
CA ALA A 128 5.27 -0.84 -1.61
C ALA A 128 4.04 -0.19 -0.95
N VAL A 129 4.08 -0.05 0.38
CA VAL A 129 3.05 0.66 1.15
C VAL A 129 3.61 2.01 1.60
N LEU A 130 2.98 3.10 1.16
CA LEU A 130 3.51 4.46 1.33
C LEU A 130 2.52 5.44 1.95
N HIS A 131 3.07 6.49 2.55
CA HIS A 131 2.34 7.70 2.91
C HIS A 131 3.28 8.89 2.70
N PHE A 132 3.18 9.55 1.55
CA PHE A 132 4.04 10.69 1.25
C PHE A 132 3.60 11.95 1.99
N THR A 133 4.49 12.94 2.07
CA THR A 133 4.19 14.19 2.75
C THR A 133 3.03 14.97 2.08
N PRO A 134 2.02 15.42 2.85
CA PRO A 134 0.99 16.32 2.35
C PRO A 134 1.51 17.74 2.19
N PHE A 135 2.65 18.08 2.79
CA PHE A 135 3.04 19.46 3.05
C PHE A 135 3.69 20.11 1.83
N ASP A 136 4.92 19.75 1.53
CA ASP A 136 5.75 20.44 0.54
C ASP A 136 5.99 19.56 -0.71
N TYR A 137 5.73 20.11 -1.89
CA TYR A 137 5.90 19.36 -3.14
C TYR A 137 7.37 18.95 -3.36
N ARG A 138 8.34 19.78 -2.94
CA ARG A 138 9.77 19.51 -3.13
C ARG A 138 10.19 18.32 -2.29
N LYS A 139 9.70 18.24 -1.05
CA LYS A 139 9.93 17.09 -0.19
C LYS A 139 9.24 15.85 -0.76
N ARG A 140 8.00 15.96 -1.23
CA ARG A 140 7.29 14.84 -1.86
C ARG A 140 8.04 14.25 -3.06
N ARG A 141 8.65 15.10 -3.89
CA ARG A 141 9.53 14.67 -5.00
C ARG A 141 10.76 13.91 -4.53
N GLN A 142 11.38 14.32 -3.42
CA GLN A 142 12.50 13.57 -2.83
C GLN A 142 12.05 12.20 -2.33
N GLU A 143 10.86 12.11 -1.73
CA GLU A 143 10.30 10.87 -1.20
C GLU A 143 10.01 9.84 -2.29
N VAL A 144 9.39 10.26 -3.42
CA VAL A 144 9.17 9.36 -4.56
C VAL A 144 10.49 8.96 -5.23
N ALA A 145 11.46 9.87 -5.34
CA ALA A 145 12.78 9.55 -5.89
C ALA A 145 13.48 8.47 -5.06
N LEU A 146 13.41 8.55 -3.73
CA LEU A 146 13.94 7.52 -2.84
C LEU A 146 13.21 6.18 -3.03
N LEU A 147 11.88 6.18 -3.08
CA LEU A 147 11.09 4.98 -3.33
C LEU A 147 11.48 4.31 -4.66
N LEU A 148 11.58 5.07 -5.74
CA LEU A 148 11.90 4.56 -7.07
C LEU A 148 13.35 4.06 -7.17
N ALA A 149 14.29 4.65 -6.43
CA ALA A 149 15.65 4.14 -6.30
C ALA A 149 15.68 2.76 -5.60
N GLU A 150 14.91 2.60 -4.53
CA GLU A 150 14.76 1.34 -3.81
C GLU A 150 14.10 0.24 -4.65
N ILE A 151 13.08 0.60 -5.43
CA ILE A 151 12.43 -0.30 -6.40
C ILE A 151 13.44 -0.74 -7.47
N LYS A 152 14.20 0.21 -8.05
CA LYS A 152 15.22 -0.08 -9.06
C LYS A 152 16.28 -1.05 -8.57
N ALA A 153 16.69 -0.93 -7.30
CA ALA A 153 17.69 -1.81 -6.70
C ALA A 153 17.21 -3.27 -6.51
N LYS A 154 15.89 -3.51 -6.40
CA LYS A 154 15.30 -4.85 -6.16
C LYS A 154 15.00 -5.67 -7.44
N ALA A 155 15.54 -5.25 -8.59
CA ALA A 155 15.30 -5.75 -9.95
C ALA A 155 13.89 -5.41 -10.50
N VAL A 156 13.88 -4.83 -11.71
CA VAL A 156 12.71 -4.20 -12.36
C VAL A 156 11.66 -5.23 -12.84
N ASN A 157 12.00 -6.52 -12.91
CA ASN A 157 11.15 -7.55 -13.54
C ASN A 157 10.24 -8.31 -12.56
N LYS A 158 9.92 -7.74 -11.39
CA LYS A 158 9.00 -8.35 -10.43
C LYS A 158 7.61 -7.70 -10.51
N ASN A 159 6.57 -8.46 -10.16
CA ASN A 159 5.19 -7.97 -10.11
C ASN A 159 5.03 -6.99 -8.93
N TRP A 160 5.22 -5.70 -9.20
CA TRP A 160 5.10 -4.65 -8.19
C TRP A 160 3.65 -4.19 -8.00
N VAL A 161 3.27 -3.99 -6.75
CA VAL A 161 2.05 -3.29 -6.34
C VAL A 161 2.46 -2.14 -5.44
N MET A 162 2.21 -0.92 -5.89
CA MET A 162 2.41 0.30 -5.11
C MET A 162 1.06 0.82 -4.65
N MET A 163 0.90 1.04 -3.35
CA MET A 163 -0.38 1.45 -2.78
C MET A 163 -0.18 2.30 -1.53
N GLY A 164 -1.05 3.28 -1.34
CA GLY A 164 -0.95 4.18 -0.20
C GLY A 164 -1.52 5.55 -0.49
N ASP A 165 -1.17 6.49 0.39
CA ASP A 165 -1.53 7.88 0.24
C ASP A 165 -0.38 8.66 -0.38
N PHE A 166 -0.52 8.97 -1.67
CA PHE A 166 0.47 9.74 -2.44
C PHE A 166 0.45 11.23 -2.10
N ASN A 167 -0.61 11.70 -1.44
CA ASN A 167 -0.81 13.10 -1.06
C ASN A 167 -0.72 14.09 -2.24
N THR A 168 -1.03 13.62 -3.45
CA THR A 168 -0.98 14.41 -4.68
C THR A 168 -1.96 13.84 -5.70
N VAL A 169 -2.07 14.50 -6.85
CA VAL A 169 -3.04 14.16 -7.90
C VAL A 169 -2.34 13.63 -9.15
N SER A 170 -3.05 12.80 -9.92
CA SER A 170 -2.51 12.18 -11.13
C SER A 170 -2.60 13.12 -12.34
N PRO A 171 -1.57 13.21 -13.22
CA PRO A 171 -1.68 13.93 -14.49
C PRO A 171 -2.76 13.33 -15.40
N LEU A 172 -3.09 12.03 -15.23
CA LEU A 172 -4.15 11.34 -15.98
C LEU A 172 -5.55 11.89 -15.67
N ASP A 173 -5.70 12.64 -14.59
CA ASP A 173 -6.94 13.28 -14.15
C ASP A 173 -6.84 14.80 -14.16
N SER A 174 -5.85 15.36 -14.85
CA SER A 174 -5.60 16.82 -14.88
C SER A 174 -6.80 17.65 -15.34
N SER A 175 -7.65 17.10 -16.22
CA SER A 175 -8.90 17.76 -16.66
C SER A 175 -9.90 17.98 -15.52
N ALA A 176 -9.86 17.17 -14.46
CA ALA A 176 -10.76 17.31 -13.31
C ALA A 176 -10.40 18.52 -12.42
N TYR A 177 -9.22 19.11 -12.60
CA TYR A 177 -8.70 20.20 -11.78
C TYR A 177 -8.64 21.56 -12.50
N THR A 178 -9.29 21.69 -13.66
CA THR A 178 -9.30 22.93 -14.46
C THR A 178 -10.19 24.02 -13.87
N ASP A 179 -11.02 23.71 -12.88
CA ASP A 179 -11.89 24.69 -12.20
C ASP A 179 -11.14 25.65 -11.26
N GLY A 180 -9.83 25.44 -11.08
CA GLY A 180 -8.95 26.30 -10.29
C GLY A 180 -9.11 26.18 -8.77
N LYS A 181 -10.07 25.39 -8.25
CA LYS A 181 -10.32 25.31 -6.80
C LYS A 181 -9.14 24.71 -6.04
N LEU A 182 -8.52 23.67 -6.60
CA LEU A 182 -7.35 23.06 -5.97
C LEU A 182 -6.18 24.04 -5.86
N ILE A 183 -5.93 24.81 -6.92
CA ILE A 183 -4.89 25.85 -6.95
C ILE A 183 -5.21 26.93 -5.91
N ALA A 184 -6.45 27.43 -5.86
CA ALA A 184 -6.87 28.42 -4.87
C ALA A 184 -6.67 27.93 -3.42
N ASN A 185 -7.02 26.67 -3.14
CA ASN A 185 -6.80 26.04 -1.85
C ASN A 185 -5.30 25.94 -1.50
N TYR A 186 -4.46 25.61 -2.49
CA TYR A 186 -3.01 25.54 -2.29
C TYR A 186 -2.39 26.92 -2.06
N ILE A 187 -2.81 27.96 -2.79
CA ILE A 187 -2.36 29.35 -2.54
C ILE A 187 -2.72 29.79 -1.11
N ALA A 188 -3.95 29.50 -0.67
CA ALA A 188 -4.38 29.82 0.69
C ALA A 188 -3.54 29.07 1.74
N TYR A 189 -3.21 27.80 1.47
CA TYR A 189 -2.34 26.99 2.32
C TYR A 189 -0.91 27.57 2.40
N GLU A 190 -0.28 27.86 1.26
CA GLU A 190 1.07 28.43 1.19
C GLU A 190 1.17 29.78 1.92
N LYS A 191 0.14 30.62 1.80
CA LYS A 191 0.05 31.89 2.53
C LYS A 191 -0.01 31.68 4.05
N LYS A 192 -0.73 30.65 4.51
CA LYS A 192 -0.90 30.36 5.93
C LYS A 192 0.33 29.68 6.55
N TYR A 193 1.04 28.85 5.77
CA TYR A 193 2.07 27.94 6.26
C TYR A 193 3.43 28.17 5.58
N ALA A 194 3.82 29.42 5.33
CA ALA A 194 5.14 29.72 4.78
C ALA A 194 6.27 29.14 5.67
N PRO A 195 7.35 28.58 5.09
CA PRO A 195 7.74 28.61 3.67
C PRO A 195 7.33 27.37 2.85
N ILE A 196 6.31 26.62 3.28
CA ILE A 196 5.83 25.42 2.58
C ILE A 196 5.25 25.81 1.22
N LEU A 197 5.63 25.05 0.18
CA LEU A 197 5.11 25.19 -1.18
C LEU A 197 4.36 23.93 -1.62
N LYS A 198 3.15 24.09 -2.12
CA LYS A 198 2.28 23.07 -2.71
C LYS A 198 2.28 23.13 -4.24
N LEU A 199 2.55 24.31 -4.81
CA LEU A 199 2.53 24.61 -6.24
C LEU A 199 3.94 24.80 -6.80
N VAL A 200 4.11 24.42 -8.07
CA VAL A 200 5.31 24.68 -8.86
C VAL A 200 5.02 25.85 -9.77
N ASN A 201 5.57 27.03 -9.48
CA ASN A 201 5.35 28.24 -10.25
C ASN A 201 3.85 28.53 -10.48
N GLY A 202 3.04 28.38 -9.42
CA GLY A 202 1.59 28.59 -9.46
C GLY A 202 0.77 27.46 -10.10
N LYS A 203 1.40 26.34 -10.49
CA LYS A 203 0.73 25.18 -11.10
C LYS A 203 0.77 23.97 -10.17
N ILE A 204 -0.20 23.06 -10.34
CA ILE A 204 -0.23 21.77 -9.64
C ILE A 204 1.04 20.98 -9.96
N ASP A 205 1.67 20.39 -8.94
CA ASP A 205 2.75 19.44 -9.15
C ASP A 205 2.19 18.06 -9.55
N TYR A 206 2.48 17.64 -10.79
CA TYR A 206 2.16 16.29 -11.27
C TYR A 206 3.38 15.36 -11.31
N THR A 207 4.58 15.87 -11.01
CA THR A 207 5.84 15.14 -11.22
C THR A 207 5.89 13.85 -10.41
N VAL A 208 5.37 13.84 -9.18
CA VAL A 208 5.41 12.63 -8.34
C VAL A 208 4.72 11.43 -8.99
N ILE A 209 3.51 11.63 -9.53
CA ILE A 209 2.79 10.55 -10.22
C ILE A 209 3.39 10.30 -11.61
N GLN A 210 3.86 11.35 -12.31
CA GLN A 210 4.54 11.18 -13.60
C GLN A 210 5.78 10.29 -13.49
N ASP A 211 6.63 10.50 -12.46
CA ASP A 211 7.83 9.69 -12.23
C ASP A 211 7.49 8.20 -12.03
N ILE A 212 6.37 7.92 -11.36
CA ILE A 212 5.85 6.55 -11.16
C ILE A 212 5.38 5.95 -12.49
N LEU A 213 4.63 6.71 -13.30
CA LEU A 213 4.17 6.28 -14.63
C LEU A 213 5.35 6.04 -15.59
N ASP A 214 6.37 6.88 -15.53
CA ASP A 214 7.60 6.74 -16.33
C ASP A 214 8.38 5.47 -15.95
N TYR A 215 8.27 5.04 -14.69
CA TYR A 215 8.70 3.74 -14.17
C TYR A 215 7.80 2.55 -14.59
N LYS A 216 6.87 2.76 -15.52
CA LYS A 216 5.97 1.75 -16.10
C LYS A 216 4.93 1.18 -15.15
N PHE A 217 4.69 1.83 -14.02
CA PHE A 217 3.49 1.57 -13.24
C PHE A 217 2.26 2.04 -14.00
N VAL A 218 1.14 1.37 -13.73
CA VAL A 218 -0.17 1.71 -14.28
C VAL A 218 -1.11 2.07 -13.14
N ASP A 219 -1.94 3.09 -13.36
CA ASP A 219 -2.99 3.46 -12.42
C ASP A 219 -4.15 2.45 -12.52
N ALA A 220 -4.27 1.59 -11.51
CA ALA A 220 -5.27 0.53 -11.49
C ALA A 220 -6.72 1.03 -11.50
N LEU A 221 -6.99 2.22 -10.96
CA LEU A 221 -8.32 2.83 -11.02
C LEU A 221 -8.60 3.33 -12.43
N LYS A 222 -7.63 4.02 -13.05
CA LYS A 222 -7.77 4.55 -14.41
C LYS A 222 -7.93 3.46 -15.47
N LEU A 223 -7.34 2.28 -15.26
CA LEU A 223 -7.57 1.11 -16.13
C LEU A 223 -9.03 0.66 -16.16
N LYS A 224 -9.78 0.87 -15.07
CA LYS A 224 -11.19 0.47 -14.96
C LYS A 224 -12.16 1.61 -15.26
N HIS A 225 -11.73 2.85 -15.05
CA HIS A 225 -12.56 4.03 -15.17
C HIS A 225 -11.81 5.09 -15.97
N GLN A 226 -12.27 5.36 -17.19
CA GLN A 226 -11.65 6.39 -18.03
C GLN A 226 -11.89 7.79 -17.49
N ASP A 227 -13.06 8.02 -16.88
CA ASP A 227 -13.40 9.28 -16.22
C ASP A 227 -12.81 9.37 -14.81
N PHE A 228 -12.59 10.60 -14.35
CA PHE A 228 -12.13 10.86 -12.98
C PHE A 228 -13.15 10.36 -11.96
N ILE A 229 -12.68 9.57 -11.00
CA ILE A 229 -13.45 9.14 -9.84
C ILE A 229 -12.74 9.64 -8.60
N LYS A 230 -13.49 10.38 -7.77
CA LYS A 230 -13.01 10.76 -6.45
C LYS A 230 -13.07 9.54 -5.52
N THR A 231 -11.92 9.10 -5.03
CA THR A 231 -11.76 8.01 -4.05
C THR A 231 -11.51 8.54 -2.65
#